data_AF-W5YH43-F1
#
_entry.id   AF-W5YH43-F1
#
_cell.length_a   1.000
_cell.length_b   1.000
_cell.length_c   1.000
_cell.angle_alpha   90.00
_cell.angle_beta   90.00
_cell.angle_gamma   90.00
#
_symmetry.space_group_name_H-M   'P 1'
#
loop_
_entity.id
_entity.type
_entity.pdbx_description
1 polymer ?
#
loop_
_entity_poly.entity_id
_entity_poly.type
_entity_poly.pdbx_seq_one_letter_code
_entity_poly.pdbx_strand_id
1 'polypeptide(L)'
;MSLKESLQHKLETQTDHWSKQVESLRAQAEEKMAKAKDEQSEAEVQREFSEKIQAVEAQIDTAKDKLNEVKDSSADQLDSLKQRIDDWLPGKN
;
A
#
# COMPACT_ATOMS: atom_id res chain seq x y z
N MET A 1 -2.74 22.49 11.14
CA MET A 1 -1.79 21.64 10.40
C MET A 1 -1.49 22.31 9.08
N SER A 2 -0.23 22.30 8.66
CA SER A 2 0.20 22.72 7.33
C SER A 2 -0.20 21.69 6.27
N LEU A 3 -0.23 22.10 4.99
CA LEU A 3 -0.46 21.20 3.86
C LEU A 3 0.51 20.01 3.88
N LYS A 4 1.78 20.27 4.23
CA LYS A 4 2.82 19.25 4.37
C LYS A 4 2.46 18.20 5.42
N GLU A 5 2.08 18.63 6.62
CA GLU A 5 1.66 17.72 7.71
C GLU A 5 0.43 16.91 7.31
N SER A 6 -0.55 17.52 6.64
CA SER A 6 -1.74 16.81 6.17
C SER A 6 -1.42 15.75 5.11
N LEU A 7 -0.50 16.04 4.18
CA LEU A 7 -0.05 15.07 3.18
C LEU A 7 0.74 13.92 3.80
N GLN A 8 1.64 14.22 4.75
CA GLN A 8 2.38 13.18 5.50
C GLN A 8 1.41 12.26 6.23
N HIS A 9 0.49 12.82 7.01
CA HIS A 9 -0.48 12.05 7.77
C HIS A 9 -1.38 11.19 6.87
N LYS A 10 -1.80 11.71 5.71
CA LYS A 10 -2.59 10.95 4.72
C LYS A 10 -1.81 9.75 4.18
N LEU A 11 -0.56 9.96 3.78
CA LEU A 11 0.29 8.88 3.26
C LEU A 11 0.61 7.84 4.34
N GLU A 12 0.90 8.26 5.57
CA GLU A 12 1.14 7.38 6.71
C GLU A 12 -0.11 6.54 7.02
N THR A 13 -1.28 7.16 7.11
CA THR A 13 -2.55 6.45 7.34
C THR A 13 -2.83 5.41 6.26
N GLN A 14 -2.60 5.76 5.00
CA GLN A 14 -2.80 4.81 3.90
C GLN A 14 -1.76 3.67 3.93
N THR A 15 -0.51 3.98 4.27
CA THR A 15 0.56 2.99 4.42
C THR A 15 0.25 2.01 5.54
N ASP A 16 -0.26 2.48 6.66
CA ASP A 16 -0.70 1.65 7.79
C ASP A 16 -1.86 0.73 7.39
N HIS A 17 -2.82 1.27 6.62
CA HIS A 17 -3.93 0.47 6.10
C HIS A 17 -3.44 -0.65 5.18
N TRP A 18 -2.56 -0.34 4.22
CA TRP A 18 -1.98 -1.34 3.33
C TRP A 18 -1.11 -2.36 4.08
N SER A 19 -0.37 -1.93 5.11
CA SER A 19 0.43 -2.83 5.94
C SER A 19 -0.45 -3.87 6.63
N LYS A 20 -1.58 -3.44 7.22
CA LYS A 20 -2.59 -4.35 7.80
C LYS A 20 -3.22 -5.26 6.73
N GLN A 21 -3.42 -4.75 5.52
CA GLN A 21 -3.92 -5.57 4.41
C GLN A 21 -2.92 -6.66 4.01
N VAL A 22 -1.62 -6.37 3.97
CA VAL A 22 -0.57 -7.37 3.74
C VAL A 22 -0.57 -8.43 4.84
N GLU A 23 -0.66 -8.04 6.11
CA GLU A 23 -0.75 -8.97 7.23
C GLU A 23 -1.98 -9.88 7.11
N SER A 24 -3.15 -9.31 6.78
CA SER A 24 -4.38 -10.07 6.56
C SER A 24 -4.25 -11.04 5.38
N LEU A 25 -3.64 -10.62 4.26
CA LEU A 25 -3.40 -11.49 3.11
C LEU A 25 -2.47 -12.64 3.47
N ARG A 26 -1.41 -12.39 4.24
CA ARG A 26 -0.49 -13.45 4.71
C ARG A 26 -1.21 -14.47 5.60
N ALA A 27 -2.04 -14.01 6.54
CA ALA A 27 -2.83 -14.90 7.40
C ALA A 27 -3.84 -15.73 6.60
N GLN A 28 -4.52 -15.11 5.63
CA GLN A 28 -5.45 -15.82 4.73
C GLN A 28 -4.72 -16.84 3.83
N ALA A 29 -3.51 -16.51 3.35
CA ALA A 29 -2.69 -17.44 2.59
C ALA A 29 -2.35 -18.67 3.43
N GLU A 30 -1.88 -18.48 4.66
CA GLU A 30 -1.56 -19.55 5.60
C GLU A 30 -2.79 -20.44 5.88
N GLU A 31 -3.95 -19.85 6.13
CA GLU A 31 -5.20 -20.59 6.34
C GLU A 31 -5.60 -21.42 5.11
N LYS A 32 -5.49 -20.85 3.90
CA LYS A 32 -5.82 -21.57 2.66
C LYS A 32 -4.80 -22.67 2.37
N MET A 33 -3.51 -22.44 2.60
CA MET A 33 -2.46 -23.45 2.44
C MET A 33 -2.71 -24.64 3.37
N ALA A 34 -3.08 -24.40 4.64
CA ALA A 34 -3.40 -25.46 5.59
C ALA A 34 -4.64 -26.30 5.20
N LYS A 35 -5.53 -25.74 4.37
CA LYS A 35 -6.75 -26.41 3.86
C LYS A 35 -6.54 -27.07 2.49
N ALA A 36 -5.46 -26.75 1.80
CA ALA A 36 -5.14 -27.35 0.52
C ALA A 36 -4.89 -28.85 0.71
N LYS A 37 -5.34 -29.65 -0.26
CA LYS A 37 -5.30 -31.12 -0.17
C LYS A 37 -4.26 -31.76 -1.11
N ASP A 38 -3.69 -30.96 -1.99
CA ASP A 38 -2.75 -31.38 -3.02
C ASP A 38 -1.81 -30.23 -3.39
N GLU A 39 -0.67 -30.59 -3.98
CA GLU A 39 0.41 -29.68 -4.38
C GLU A 39 -0.05 -28.63 -5.41
N GLN A 40 -1.03 -28.97 -6.26
CA GLN A 40 -1.55 -28.03 -7.26
C GLN A 40 -2.34 -26.90 -6.60
N SER A 41 -3.20 -27.25 -5.63
CA SER A 41 -3.98 -26.30 -4.84
C SER A 41 -3.07 -25.41 -4.00
N GLU A 42 -2.02 -25.97 -3.42
CA GLU A 42 -0.99 -25.20 -2.70
C GLU A 42 -0.28 -24.19 -3.60
N ALA A 43 0.17 -24.64 -4.79
CA ALA A 43 0.85 -23.77 -5.75
C ALA A 43 -0.05 -22.63 -6.24
N GLU A 44 -1.34 -22.90 -6.45
CA GLU A 44 -2.31 -21.88 -6.84
C GLU A 44 -2.52 -20.84 -5.75
N VAL A 45 -2.72 -21.28 -4.49
CA VAL A 45 -2.85 -20.38 -3.34
C VAL A 45 -1.59 -19.55 -3.17
N GLN A 46 -0.40 -20.17 -3.22
CA GLN A 46 0.86 -19.45 -3.10
C GLN A 46 1.00 -18.37 -4.17
N ARG A 47 0.70 -18.70 -5.44
CA ARG A 47 0.78 -17.74 -6.54
C ARG A 47 -0.23 -16.60 -6.38
N GLU A 48 -1.50 -16.92 -6.11
CA GLU A 48 -2.57 -15.93 -5.93
C GLU A 48 -2.22 -14.91 -4.84
N PHE A 49 -1.79 -15.40 -3.67
CA PHE A 49 -1.49 -14.52 -2.55
C PHE A 49 -0.17 -13.77 -2.72
N SER A 50 0.84 -14.38 -3.36
CA SER A 50 2.09 -13.69 -3.67
C SER A 50 1.85 -12.50 -4.59
N GLU A 51 1.06 -12.67 -5.66
CA GLU A 51 0.69 -11.59 -6.58
C GLU A 51 -0.05 -10.45 -5.84
N LYS A 52 -1.02 -10.80 -4.98
CA LYS A 52 -1.77 -9.82 -4.19
C LYS A 52 -0.90 -9.07 -3.18
N ILE A 53 -0.04 -9.78 -2.45
CA ILE A 53 0.86 -9.17 -1.46
C ILE A 53 1.84 -8.22 -2.16
N GLN A 54 2.46 -8.66 -3.25
CA GLN A 54 3.40 -7.84 -4.03
C GLN A 54 2.74 -6.56 -4.56
N ALA A 55 1.48 -6.65 -5.02
CA ALA A 55 0.76 -5.47 -5.48
C ALA A 55 0.54 -4.43 -4.37
N VAL A 56 0.23 -4.87 -3.14
CA VAL A 56 0.06 -3.98 -1.99
C VAL A 56 1.40 -3.46 -1.47
N GLU A 57 2.44 -4.30 -1.44
CA GLU A 57 3.81 -3.87 -1.08
C GLU A 57 4.34 -2.80 -2.03
N ALA A 58 4.06 -2.91 -3.34
CA ALA A 58 4.40 -1.87 -4.31
C ALA A 58 3.69 -0.52 -4.03
N GLN A 59 2.43 -0.56 -3.55
CA GLN A 59 1.71 0.64 -3.13
C GLN A 59 2.37 1.27 -1.88
N ILE A 60 2.77 0.45 -0.91
CA ILE A 60 3.49 0.89 0.28
C ILE A 60 4.80 1.57 -0.08
N ASP A 61 5.60 0.97 -0.97
CA ASP A 61 6.88 1.55 -1.37
C ASP A 61 6.71 2.86 -2.13
N THR A 62 5.72 2.93 -3.03
CA THR A 62 5.36 4.19 -3.69
C THR A 62 4.89 5.26 -2.70
N ALA A 63 4.19 4.88 -1.62
CA ALA A 63 3.82 5.81 -0.55
C ALA A 63 5.03 6.34 0.21
N LYS A 64 6.01 5.48 0.52
CA LYS A 64 7.27 5.90 1.17
C LYS A 64 8.04 6.89 0.31
N ASP A 65 8.12 6.65 -1.00
CA ASP A 65 8.77 7.56 -1.93
C ASP A 65 8.07 8.92 -1.97
N LYS A 66 6.73 8.93 -2.07
CA LYS A 66 5.93 10.15 -2.02
C LYS A 66 6.05 10.86 -0.66
N LEU A 67 6.17 10.12 0.44
CA LEU A 67 6.35 10.69 1.78
C LEU A 67 7.69 11.41 1.88
N ASN A 68 8.76 10.83 1.32
CA ASN A 68 10.06 11.48 1.21
C ASN A 68 9.98 12.74 0.32
N GLU A 69 9.29 12.66 -0.82
CA GLU A 69 9.05 13.83 -1.69
C GLU A 69 8.33 14.96 -0.93
N VAL A 70 7.31 14.64 -0.11
CA VAL A 70 6.61 15.63 0.73
C VAL A 70 7.54 16.22 1.79
N LYS A 71 8.40 15.40 2.42
CA LYS A 71 9.39 15.85 3.42
C LYS A 71 10.42 16.80 2.84
N ASP A 72 10.81 16.62 1.58
CA ASP A 72 11.84 17.44 0.93
C ASP A 72 11.24 18.64 0.16
N SER A 73 9.94 18.64 -0.10
CA SER A 73 9.26 19.71 -0.85
C SER A 73 9.18 21.03 -0.09
N SER A 74 9.36 22.12 -0.84
CA SER A 74 9.05 23.49 -0.45
C SER A 74 7.56 23.80 -0.60
N ALA A 75 7.08 24.89 0.00
CA ALA A 75 5.66 25.25 0.00
C ALA A 75 5.04 25.32 -1.40
N ASP A 76 5.74 25.92 -2.36
CA ASP A 76 5.27 26.09 -3.75
C ASP A 76 5.14 24.76 -4.51
N GLN A 77 5.89 23.73 -4.10
CA GLN A 77 5.85 22.41 -4.72
C GLN A 77 4.74 21.52 -4.16
N LEU A 78 4.28 21.80 -2.93
CA LEU A 78 3.31 20.95 -2.23
C LEU A 78 1.95 20.88 -2.92
N ASP A 79 1.49 21.94 -3.58
CA ASP A 79 0.20 21.92 -4.28
C ASP A 79 0.20 20.95 -5.47
N SER A 80 1.28 20.98 -6.27
CA SER A 80 1.46 20.05 -7.39
C SER A 80 1.61 18.59 -6.90
N LEU A 81 2.34 18.41 -5.80
CA LEU A 81 2.54 17.10 -5.19
C LEU A 81 1.25 16.55 -4.59
N LYS A 82 0.43 17.42 -3.98
CA LYS A 82 -0.91 17.06 -3.50
C LYS A 82 -1.76 16.47 -4.60
N GLN A 83 -1.81 17.10 -5.78
CA GLN A 83 -2.59 16.59 -6.91
C GLN A 83 -2.09 15.20 -7.34
N ARG A 84 -0.77 15.03 -7.49
CA ARG A 84 -0.16 13.73 -7.84
C ARG A 84 -0.40 12.63 -6.79
N ILE A 85 -0.51 13.00 -5.51
CA ILE A 85 -0.86 12.06 -4.44
C ILE A 85 -2.35 11.73 -4.50
N ASP A 86 -3.21 12.73 -4.66
CA ASP A 86 -4.67 12.55 -4.70
C ASP A 86 -5.15 11.76 -5.92
N ASP A 87 -4.48 11.89 -7.07
CA ASP A 87 -4.80 11.13 -8.28
C ASP A 87 -4.29 9.69 -8.23
N TRP A 88 -3.24 9.45 -7.44
CA TRP A 88 -2.69 8.11 -7.24
C TRP A 88 -3.44 7.32 -6.17
N LEU A 89 -3.86 7.98 -5.09
CA LEU A 89 -4.53 7.31 -3.98
C LEU A 89 -5.92 6.82 -4.39
N PRO A 90 -6.26 5.54 -4.14
CA PRO A 90 -7.60 5.02 -4.38
C PRO A 90 -8.57 5.67 -3.38
N GLY A 91 -9.27 6.71 -3.81
CA GLY A 91 -10.20 7.47 -2.95
C GLY A 91 -10.90 8.67 -3.62
N LYS A 92 -10.74 8.89 -4.93
CA LYS A 92 -11.61 9.78 -5.72
C LYS A 92 -12.66 8.96 -6.48
N ASN A 93 -13.57 8.33 -5.75
CA ASN A 93 -14.94 8.01 -6.20
C ASN A 93 -15.76 7.51 -5.01
#